data_AF-A0A920DRA2-F1
#
_entry.id   AF-A0A920DRA2-F1
#
_cell.length_a   1.000
_cell.length_b   1.000
_cell.length_c   1.000
_cell.angle_alpha   90.00
_cell.angle_beta   90.00
_cell.angle_gamma   90.00
#
_symmetry.space_group_name_H-M   'P 1'
#
loop_
_entity.id
_entity.type
_entity.pdbx_description
1 polymer ?
#
loop_
_entity_poly.entity_id
_entity_poly.type
_entity_poly.pdbx_seq_one_letter_code
_entity_poly.pdbx_strand_id
1 'polypeptide(L)'
;MFESFFNRHSDLGGAIHFAATKAVSESVNNPLKYYENNICSLVYLLEELKKLDSPKLIFSSSCTVYGQADKLPITENSPIKEAESPYGNSKIIGEQIIKDCCKASPSLQAISLRYFNPIGAHSSANIGETPNGVPQNLVPFITQTAIGIREKLSVYGNDYPTPDGTCIRDYIHVEDLAKAHVVAIKRLLEKRI
;
A
#
# COMPACT_ATOMS: atom_id res chain seq x y z
N MET A 1 -14.63 8.51 -15.24
CA MET A 1 -14.34 7.05 -15.33
C MET A 1 -15.00 6.29 -14.19
N PHE A 2 -14.77 6.65 -12.92
CA PHE A 2 -15.42 6.01 -11.77
C PHE A 2 -16.96 6.08 -11.84
N GLU A 3 -17.55 7.25 -12.06
CA GLU A 3 -19.00 7.41 -12.21
C GLU A 3 -19.61 6.44 -13.25
N SER A 4 -19.04 6.38 -14.45
CA SER A 4 -19.51 5.46 -15.51
C SER A 4 -19.35 3.98 -15.12
N PHE A 5 -18.35 3.63 -14.31
CA PHE A 5 -18.20 2.28 -13.78
C PHE A 5 -19.28 1.96 -12.74
N PHE A 6 -19.48 2.84 -11.75
CA PHE A 6 -20.49 2.67 -10.72
C PHE A 6 -21.92 2.62 -11.28
N ASN A 7 -22.22 3.44 -12.31
CA ASN A 7 -23.52 3.40 -13.00
C ASN A 7 -23.79 2.08 -13.74
N ARG A 8 -22.74 1.36 -14.15
CA ARG A 8 -22.87 0.04 -14.81
C ARG A 8 -22.94 -1.13 -13.82
N HIS A 9 -22.59 -0.89 -12.56
CA HIS A 9 -22.48 -1.91 -11.51
C HIS A 9 -23.23 -1.45 -10.27
N SER A 10 -24.56 -1.59 -10.27
CA SER A 10 -25.42 -1.20 -9.16
C SER A 10 -25.36 -2.16 -7.95
N ASP A 11 -24.63 -3.27 -8.08
CA ASP A 11 -24.44 -4.33 -7.08
C ASP A 11 -23.18 -4.13 -6.21
N LEU A 12 -22.46 -3.02 -6.40
CA LEU A 12 -21.26 -2.71 -5.64
C LEU A 12 -21.58 -2.42 -4.17
N GLY A 13 -20.96 -3.20 -3.26
CA GLY A 13 -21.02 -2.96 -1.82
C GLY A 13 -19.81 -2.20 -1.26
N GLY A 14 -18.78 -1.93 -2.07
CA GLY A 14 -17.52 -1.38 -1.62
C GLY A 14 -16.36 -1.54 -2.60
N ALA A 15 -15.15 -1.25 -2.14
CA ALA A 15 -13.93 -1.35 -2.94
C ALA A 15 -12.70 -1.75 -2.11
N ILE A 16 -11.72 -2.38 -2.78
CA ILE A 16 -10.35 -2.52 -2.28
C ILE A 16 -9.45 -1.65 -3.17
N HIS A 17 -8.84 -0.62 -2.59
CA HIS A 17 -8.09 0.37 -3.34
C HIS A 17 -6.58 0.08 -3.30
N PHE A 18 -6.09 -0.60 -4.35
CA PHE A 18 -4.67 -0.87 -4.59
C PHE A 18 -3.98 0.16 -5.50
N ALA A 19 -4.75 0.89 -6.31
CA ALA A 19 -4.23 1.74 -7.37
C ALA A 19 -3.40 2.89 -6.79
N ALA A 20 -2.08 2.85 -7.00
CA ALA A 20 -1.14 3.89 -6.61
C ALA A 20 0.19 3.70 -7.35
N THR A 21 0.92 4.80 -7.53
CA THR A 21 2.35 4.72 -7.87
C THR A 21 3.13 4.50 -6.56
N LYS A 22 4.11 3.58 -6.56
CA LYS A 22 4.70 3.03 -5.33
C LYS A 22 6.21 3.19 -5.14
N ALA A 23 6.96 3.71 -6.12
CA ALA A 23 8.42 3.77 -6.02
C ALA A 23 8.88 4.98 -5.18
N VAL A 24 9.47 4.72 -4.02
CA VAL A 24 9.95 5.76 -3.10
C VAL A 24 10.95 6.70 -3.78
N SER A 25 11.96 6.14 -4.43
CA SER A 25 13.02 6.88 -5.14
C SER A 25 12.47 7.79 -6.25
N GLU A 26 11.54 7.29 -7.05
CA GLU A 26 10.89 8.07 -8.11
C GLU A 26 10.03 9.19 -7.52
N SER A 27 9.35 8.94 -6.40
CA SER A 27 8.46 9.91 -5.77
C SER A 27 9.18 11.19 -5.32
N VAL A 28 10.42 11.07 -4.85
CA VAL A 28 11.26 12.22 -4.48
C VAL A 28 11.56 13.10 -5.69
N ASN A 29 11.81 12.47 -6.85
CA ASN A 29 12.10 13.19 -8.09
C ASN A 29 10.85 13.73 -8.79
N ASN A 30 9.69 13.10 -8.59
CA ASN A 30 8.43 13.45 -9.26
C ASN A 30 7.24 13.54 -8.27
N PRO A 31 7.28 14.45 -7.28
CA PRO A 31 6.28 14.51 -6.21
C PRO A 31 4.86 14.72 -6.72
N LEU A 32 4.66 15.61 -7.70
CA LEU A 32 3.33 15.94 -8.23
C LEU A 32 2.66 14.73 -8.89
N LYS A 33 3.42 13.91 -9.63
CA LYS A 33 2.92 12.66 -10.22
C LYS A 33 2.34 11.74 -9.14
N TYR A 34 3.00 11.65 -7.98
CA TYR A 34 2.57 10.81 -6.89
C TYR A 34 1.34 11.38 -6.18
N TYR A 35 1.32 12.69 -5.90
CA TYR A 35 0.14 13.31 -5.27
C TYR A 35 -1.07 13.28 -6.18
N GLU A 36 -0.93 13.65 -7.45
CA GLU A 36 -2.02 13.63 -8.42
C GLU A 36 -2.59 12.21 -8.56
N ASN A 37 -1.74 11.23 -8.83
CA ASN A 37 -2.22 9.86 -9.03
C ASN A 37 -2.79 9.25 -7.74
N ASN A 38 -2.08 9.36 -6.62
CA ASN A 38 -2.45 8.62 -5.40
C ASN A 38 -3.59 9.30 -4.62
N ILE A 39 -3.64 10.64 -4.60
CA ILE A 39 -4.68 11.37 -3.86
C ILE A 39 -5.93 11.55 -4.70
N CYS A 40 -5.82 12.01 -5.96
CA CYS A 40 -7.02 12.28 -6.76
C CYS A 40 -7.79 10.99 -7.04
N SER A 41 -7.11 9.86 -7.31
CA SER A 41 -7.79 8.57 -7.53
C SER A 41 -8.56 8.10 -6.29
N LEU A 42 -8.02 8.32 -5.09
CA LEU A 42 -8.71 8.04 -3.83
C LEU A 42 -9.92 8.96 -3.64
N VAL A 43 -9.77 10.27 -3.88
CA VAL A 43 -10.87 11.25 -3.75
C VAL A 43 -12.03 10.87 -4.68
N TYR A 44 -11.77 10.63 -5.96
CA TYR A 44 -12.82 10.25 -6.92
C TYR A 44 -13.49 8.91 -6.57
N LEU A 45 -12.73 7.94 -6.04
CA LEU A 45 -13.31 6.70 -5.55
C LEU A 45 -14.24 6.95 -4.35
N LEU A 46 -13.82 7.78 -3.40
CA LEU A 46 -14.62 8.11 -2.22
C LEU A 46 -15.90 8.88 -2.58
N GLU A 47 -15.84 9.77 -3.57
CA GLU A 47 -17.01 10.49 -4.09
C GLU A 47 -18.09 9.52 -4.60
N GLU A 48 -17.70 8.48 -5.34
CA GLU A 48 -18.64 7.45 -5.82
C GLU A 48 -19.10 6.51 -4.69
N LEU A 49 -18.20 6.08 -3.82
CA LEU A 49 -18.55 5.19 -2.71
C LEU A 49 -19.60 5.82 -1.78
N LYS A 50 -19.50 7.13 -1.51
CA LYS A 50 -20.45 7.85 -0.64
C LYS A 50 -21.89 7.88 -1.17
N LYS A 51 -22.11 7.57 -2.45
CA LYS A 51 -23.45 7.45 -3.05
C LYS A 51 -24.14 6.12 -2.71
N LEU A 52 -23.41 5.16 -2.14
CA LEU A 52 -23.92 3.85 -1.72
C LEU A 52 -24.44 3.90 -0.27
N ASP A 53 -25.36 2.99 0.07
CA ASP A 53 -26.02 2.98 1.39
C ASP A 53 -25.08 2.60 2.55
N SER A 54 -24.17 1.64 2.36
CA SER A 54 -23.23 1.20 3.41
C SER A 54 -21.88 0.74 2.84
N PRO A 55 -21.18 1.61 2.10
CA PRO A 55 -19.96 1.24 1.38
C PRO A 55 -18.86 0.77 2.32
N LYS A 56 -18.15 -0.27 1.91
CA LYS A 56 -16.94 -0.79 2.58
C LYS A 56 -15.70 -0.42 1.78
N LEU A 57 -14.66 0.08 2.44
CA LEU A 57 -13.39 0.39 1.81
C LEU A 57 -12.25 -0.35 2.50
N ILE A 58 -11.41 -1.02 1.73
CA ILE A 58 -10.08 -1.41 2.19
C ILE A 58 -9.06 -0.56 1.45
N PHE A 59 -8.24 0.16 2.20
CA PHE A 59 -7.20 1.01 1.66
C PHE A 59 -5.82 0.39 1.82
N SER A 60 -5.06 0.37 0.73
CA SER A 60 -3.67 -0.07 0.71
C SER A 60 -2.76 1.02 1.26
N SER A 61 -2.54 0.99 2.57
CA SER A 61 -1.55 1.84 3.24
C SER A 61 -0.18 1.15 3.30
N SER A 62 0.76 1.70 4.07
CA SER A 62 2.16 1.29 4.08
C SER A 62 2.80 1.53 5.45
N CYS A 63 3.74 0.70 5.86
CA CYS A 63 4.54 0.91 7.07
C CYS A 63 5.39 2.20 7.00
N THR A 64 5.54 2.80 5.81
CA THR A 64 6.23 4.08 5.63
C THR A 64 5.56 5.23 6.40
N VAL A 65 4.30 5.10 6.81
CA VAL A 65 3.62 6.10 7.65
C VAL A 65 4.26 6.24 9.04
N TYR A 66 5.01 5.23 9.48
CA TYR A 66 5.72 5.24 10.76
C TYR A 66 7.10 5.90 10.69
N GLY A 67 7.59 6.26 9.49
CA GLY A 67 8.94 6.76 9.28
C GLY A 67 10.01 5.86 9.91
N GLN A 68 11.07 6.47 10.43
CA GLN A 68 12.03 5.77 11.29
C GLN A 68 11.42 5.51 12.68
N ALA A 69 11.03 4.28 12.96
CA ALA A 69 10.41 3.92 14.25
C ALA A 69 11.39 4.04 15.44
N ASP A 70 10.91 4.58 16.57
CA ASP A 70 11.72 4.71 17.81
C ASP A 70 11.88 3.39 18.55
N LYS A 71 10.92 2.47 18.36
CA LYS A 71 10.86 1.17 19.02
C LYS A 71 10.42 0.11 18.03
N LEU A 72 11.03 -1.06 18.14
CA LEU A 72 10.67 -2.27 17.43
C LEU A 72 10.18 -3.32 18.44
N PRO A 73 9.15 -4.12 18.13
CA PRO A 73 8.36 -4.10 16.90
C PRO A 73 7.42 -2.89 16.81
N ILE A 74 7.07 -2.49 15.58
CA ILE A 74 6.11 -1.42 15.32
C ILE A 74 4.68 -1.95 15.56
N THR A 75 3.82 -1.13 16.16
CA THR A 75 2.39 -1.46 16.35
C THR A 75 1.52 -0.38 15.74
N GLU A 76 0.22 -0.61 15.63
CA GLU A 76 -0.76 0.39 15.17
C GLU A 76 -0.84 1.62 16.08
N ASN A 77 -0.44 1.47 17.35
CA ASN A 77 -0.34 2.55 18.33
C ASN A 77 0.96 3.37 18.21
N SER A 78 1.92 2.91 17.41
CA SER A 78 3.13 3.68 17.13
C SER A 78 2.75 4.99 16.44
N PRO A 79 3.39 6.12 16.78
CA PRO A 79 3.05 7.41 16.21
C PRO A 79 3.29 7.41 14.70
N ILE A 80 2.35 8.00 13.96
CA ILE A 80 2.60 8.39 12.57
C ILE A 80 3.63 9.51 12.60
N LYS A 81 4.69 9.38 11.80
CA LYS A 81 5.78 10.36 11.71
C LYS A 81 5.69 11.14 10.40
N GLU A 82 6.45 12.23 10.32
CA GLU A 82 6.65 12.92 9.07
C GLU A 82 7.22 11.94 8.02
N ALA A 83 6.65 11.95 6.83
CA ALA A 83 7.06 11.04 5.78
C ALA A 83 8.37 11.50 5.14
N GLU A 84 9.30 10.57 4.98
CA GLU A 84 10.60 10.79 4.33
C GLU A 84 10.51 10.83 2.79
N SER A 85 9.32 10.65 2.22
CA SER A 85 9.10 10.69 0.77
C SER A 85 7.68 11.13 0.39
N PRO A 86 7.49 11.72 -0.81
CA PRO A 86 6.16 12.04 -1.33
C PRO A 86 5.24 10.82 -1.44
N TYR A 87 5.77 9.63 -1.77
CA TYR A 87 5.01 8.39 -1.71
C TYR A 87 4.47 8.11 -0.31
N GLY A 88 5.35 8.11 0.70
CA GLY A 88 4.95 7.89 2.10
C GLY A 88 3.93 8.92 2.56
N ASN A 89 4.14 10.19 2.21
CA ASN A 89 3.23 11.27 2.58
C ASN A 89 1.85 11.10 1.93
N SER A 90 1.79 10.65 0.68
CA SER A 90 0.52 10.36 0.01
C SER A 90 -0.32 9.29 0.74
N LYS A 91 0.33 8.32 1.41
CA LYS A 91 -0.36 7.32 2.24
C LYS A 91 -0.88 7.90 3.55
N ILE A 92 -0.11 8.77 4.20
CA ILE A 92 -0.56 9.49 5.41
C ILE A 92 -1.78 10.36 5.08
N ILE A 93 -1.69 11.18 4.03
CA ILE A 93 -2.80 12.04 3.58
C ILE A 93 -4.01 11.18 3.20
N GLY A 94 -3.80 10.06 2.49
CA GLY A 94 -4.88 9.14 2.16
C GLY A 94 -5.62 8.60 3.39
N GLU A 95 -4.89 8.18 4.43
CA GLU A 95 -5.50 7.75 5.71
C GLU A 95 -6.27 8.88 6.39
N GLN A 96 -5.76 10.12 6.35
CA GLN A 96 -6.44 11.30 6.91
C GLN A 96 -7.75 11.60 6.17
N ILE A 97 -7.71 11.63 4.82
CA ILE A 97 -8.90 11.84 3.97
C ILE A 97 -9.97 10.77 4.28
N ILE A 98 -9.57 9.50 4.35
CA ILE A 98 -10.51 8.40 4.66
C ILE A 98 -11.12 8.58 6.06
N LYS A 99 -10.29 8.90 7.06
CA LYS A 99 -10.74 9.13 8.43
C LYS A 99 -11.79 10.25 8.48
N ASP A 100 -11.55 11.35 7.78
CA ASP A 100 -12.49 12.47 7.76
C ASP A 100 -13.75 12.16 6.96
N CYS A 101 -13.65 11.38 5.88
CA CYS A 101 -14.82 10.87 5.15
C CYS A 101 -15.69 9.94 6.01
N CYS A 102 -15.10 9.02 6.77
CA CYS A 102 -15.82 8.14 7.69
C CYS A 102 -16.52 8.93 8.81
N LYS A 103 -15.90 10.01 9.33
CA LYS A 103 -16.56 10.90 10.29
C LYS A 103 -17.75 11.65 9.67
N ALA A 104 -17.59 12.16 8.44
CA ALA A 104 -18.61 12.94 7.75
C ALA A 104 -19.75 12.07 7.19
N SER A 105 -19.49 10.79 6.92
CA SER A 105 -20.48 9.81 6.45
C SER A 105 -20.37 8.52 7.26
N PRO A 106 -21.12 8.39 8.38
CA PRO A 106 -21.05 7.23 9.26
C PRO A 106 -21.42 5.89 8.60
N SER A 107 -22.07 5.90 7.43
CA SER A 107 -22.36 4.72 6.63
C SER A 107 -21.12 4.14 5.95
N LEU A 108 -20.09 4.96 5.68
CA LEU A 108 -18.83 4.55 5.10
C LEU A 108 -17.94 3.92 6.17
N GLN A 109 -17.61 2.65 5.98
CA GLN A 109 -16.70 1.92 6.85
C GLN A 109 -15.42 1.58 6.10
N ALA A 110 -14.28 1.88 6.70
CA ALA A 110 -12.98 1.67 6.07
C ALA A 110 -11.98 0.97 6.98
N ILE A 111 -11.11 0.15 6.40
CA ILE A 111 -9.92 -0.41 7.04
C ILE A 111 -8.70 -0.01 6.18
N SER A 112 -7.72 0.64 6.81
CA SER A 112 -6.41 0.90 6.19
C SER A 112 -5.44 -0.20 6.60
N LEU A 113 -4.97 -0.98 5.65
CA LEU A 113 -3.97 -2.02 5.90
C LEU A 113 -2.57 -1.46 5.61
N ARG A 114 -1.72 -1.38 6.63
CA ARG A 114 -0.35 -0.87 6.52
C ARG A 114 0.61 -2.02 6.23
N TYR A 115 0.88 -2.28 4.95
CA TYR A 115 1.79 -3.38 4.58
C TYR A 115 3.24 -3.04 4.90
N PHE A 116 4.02 -4.06 5.22
CA PHE A 116 5.48 -3.96 5.27
C PHE A 116 6.05 -4.21 3.86
N ASN A 117 6.88 -5.24 3.65
CA ASN A 117 7.50 -5.52 2.36
C ASN A 117 6.95 -6.83 1.79
N PRO A 118 5.90 -6.80 0.95
CA PRO A 118 5.35 -7.99 0.35
C PRO A 118 6.33 -8.59 -0.66
N ILE A 119 6.56 -9.89 -0.57
CA ILE A 119 7.46 -10.65 -1.46
C ILE A 119 6.83 -12.01 -1.83
N GLY A 120 7.47 -12.71 -2.75
CA GLY A 120 7.04 -14.03 -3.20
C GLY A 120 6.07 -13.98 -4.38
N ALA A 121 5.40 -15.09 -4.60
CA ALA A 121 4.51 -15.32 -5.74
C ALA A 121 3.39 -16.27 -5.30
N HIS A 122 2.38 -16.46 -6.13
CA HIS A 122 1.40 -17.52 -5.88
C HIS A 122 2.10 -18.89 -5.92
N SER A 123 1.68 -19.82 -5.06
CA SER A 123 2.26 -21.16 -4.95
C SER A 123 2.31 -21.96 -6.27
N SER A 124 1.41 -21.66 -7.22
CA SER A 124 1.42 -22.26 -8.56
C SER A 124 2.50 -21.72 -9.50
N ALA A 125 3.25 -20.69 -9.10
CA ALA A 125 4.25 -19.97 -9.89
C ALA A 125 3.75 -19.30 -11.19
N ASN A 126 2.44 -19.27 -11.44
CA ASN A 126 1.88 -18.67 -12.66
C ASN A 126 1.76 -17.14 -12.59
N ILE A 127 1.70 -16.59 -11.38
CA ILE A 127 1.58 -15.14 -11.14
C ILE A 127 2.54 -14.72 -10.03
N GLY A 128 3.21 -13.58 -10.23
CA GLY A 128 4.19 -13.02 -9.30
C GLY A 128 4.62 -11.62 -9.75
N GLU A 129 5.46 -10.95 -8.95
CA GLU A 129 5.94 -9.61 -9.29
C GLU A 129 6.92 -9.66 -10.46
N THR A 130 6.54 -9.07 -11.59
CA THR A 130 7.38 -8.94 -12.79
C THR A 130 7.44 -7.45 -13.19
N PRO A 131 8.34 -6.66 -12.58
CA PRO A 131 8.38 -5.22 -12.82
C PRO A 131 8.91 -4.92 -14.23
N ASN A 132 8.33 -3.91 -14.87
CA ASN A 132 8.86 -3.37 -16.12
C ASN A 132 10.14 -2.56 -15.85
N GLY A 133 11.19 -2.81 -16.63
CA GLY A 133 12.46 -2.10 -16.50
C GLY A 133 13.29 -2.55 -15.30
N VAL A 134 14.07 -1.62 -14.73
CA VAL A 134 14.96 -1.91 -13.58
C VAL A 134 14.11 -1.94 -12.30
N PRO A 135 14.07 -3.08 -11.58
CA PRO A 135 13.34 -3.16 -10.31
C PRO A 135 13.85 -2.13 -9.31
N GLN A 136 12.91 -1.50 -8.59
CA GLN A 136 13.23 -0.61 -7.46
C GLN A 136 13.20 -1.34 -6.10
N ASN A 137 12.62 -2.56 -6.07
CA ASN A 137 12.51 -3.39 -4.88
C ASN A 137 13.57 -4.50 -4.89
N LEU A 138 14.01 -4.91 -3.70
CA LEU A 138 15.12 -5.87 -3.54
C LEU A 138 14.84 -7.23 -4.18
N VAL A 139 13.71 -7.87 -3.84
CA VAL A 139 13.47 -9.27 -4.24
C VAL A 139 13.37 -9.45 -5.76
N PRO A 140 12.62 -8.62 -6.52
CA PRO A 140 12.65 -8.73 -7.98
C PRO A 140 14.02 -8.43 -8.59
N PHE A 141 14.84 -7.60 -7.94
CA PHE A 141 16.22 -7.36 -8.39
C PHE A 141 17.09 -8.62 -8.17
N ILE A 142 16.96 -9.27 -7.01
CA ILE A 142 17.63 -10.54 -6.72
C ILE A 142 17.24 -11.60 -7.75
N THR A 143 15.94 -11.78 -8.01
CA THR A 143 15.47 -12.82 -8.94
C THR A 143 15.92 -12.53 -10.37
N GLN A 144 15.86 -11.27 -10.84
CA GLN A 144 16.39 -10.90 -12.16
C GLN A 144 17.91 -11.10 -12.26
N THR A 145 18.66 -10.90 -11.18
CA THR A 145 20.11 -11.20 -11.13
C THR A 145 20.36 -12.70 -11.19
N ALA A 146 19.62 -13.49 -10.42
CA ALA A 146 19.76 -14.95 -10.36
C ALA A 146 19.48 -15.63 -11.72
N ILE A 147 18.56 -15.08 -12.52
CA ILE A 147 18.26 -15.57 -13.87
C ILE A 147 19.12 -14.92 -14.97
N GLY A 148 20.12 -14.11 -14.60
CA GLY A 148 21.11 -13.54 -15.53
C GLY A 148 20.65 -12.30 -16.32
N ILE A 149 19.48 -11.72 -16.03
CA ILE A 149 19.04 -10.46 -16.66
C ILE A 149 19.87 -9.27 -16.14
N ARG A 150 20.32 -9.33 -14.88
CA ARG A 150 21.19 -8.32 -14.26
C ARG A 150 22.55 -8.94 -13.96
N GLU A 151 23.60 -8.18 -14.23
CA GLU A 151 24.99 -8.62 -14.02
C GLU A 151 25.33 -8.81 -12.54
N LYS A 152 24.82 -7.91 -11.68
CA LYS A 152 25.11 -7.90 -10.24
C LYS A 152 23.99 -7.26 -9.45
N LEU A 153 23.85 -7.69 -8.19
CA LEU A 153 23.01 -7.04 -7.19
C LEU A 153 23.68 -5.76 -6.68
N SER A 154 22.91 -4.67 -6.58
CA SER A 154 23.35 -3.44 -5.90
C SER A 154 22.76 -3.41 -4.49
N VAL A 155 23.63 -3.33 -3.47
CA VAL A 155 23.24 -3.15 -2.07
C VAL A 155 23.45 -1.68 -1.71
N TYR A 156 22.39 -1.02 -1.23
CA TYR A 156 22.42 0.39 -0.87
C TYR A 156 22.68 0.55 0.63
N GLY A 157 23.92 0.90 0.98
CA GLY A 157 24.38 1.14 2.34
C GLY A 157 24.95 -0.10 3.03
N ASN A 158 26.00 0.11 3.81
CA ASN A 158 26.73 -0.90 4.58
C ASN A 158 27.19 -0.38 5.95
N ASP A 159 26.61 0.74 6.39
CA ASP A 159 26.95 1.51 7.59
C ASP A 159 25.72 1.75 8.49
N TYR A 160 24.62 1.03 8.27
CA TYR A 160 23.47 1.05 9.18
C TYR A 160 23.86 0.45 10.54
N PRO A 161 23.21 0.89 11.64
CA PRO A 161 23.42 0.31 12.98
C PRO A 161 22.71 -1.07 13.10
N THR A 162 23.10 -2.02 12.27
CA THR A 162 22.56 -3.39 12.17
C THR A 162 23.73 -4.39 12.18
N PRO A 163 23.49 -5.69 12.46
CA PRO A 163 24.57 -6.68 12.65
C PRO A 163 25.55 -6.80 11.47
N ASP A 164 25.11 -6.56 10.24
CA ASP A 164 25.93 -6.67 9.02
C ASP A 164 26.11 -5.33 8.28
N GLY A 165 25.66 -4.22 8.88
CA GLY A 165 25.71 -2.89 8.28
C GLY A 165 24.65 -2.63 7.20
N THR A 166 23.85 -3.63 6.80
CA THR A 166 22.80 -3.47 5.79
C THR A 166 21.43 -3.22 6.41
N CYS A 167 20.49 -2.69 5.63
CA CYS A 167 19.17 -2.35 6.15
C CYS A 167 18.30 -3.61 6.41
N ILE A 168 17.66 -3.69 7.58
CA ILE A 168 16.76 -4.80 7.94
C ILE A 168 15.32 -4.43 7.55
N ARG A 169 14.57 -5.42 7.03
CA ARG A 169 13.16 -5.27 6.63
C ARG A 169 12.35 -6.46 7.09
N ASP A 170 11.09 -6.21 7.45
CA ASP A 170 10.08 -7.25 7.64
C ASP A 170 9.47 -7.62 6.29
N TYR A 171 9.68 -8.88 5.88
CA TYR A 171 9.20 -9.44 4.62
C TYR A 171 8.00 -10.34 4.88
N ILE A 172 6.90 -10.05 4.18
CA ILE A 172 5.65 -10.82 4.28
C ILE A 172 5.34 -11.50 2.94
N HIS A 173 4.88 -12.76 2.98
CA HIS A 173 4.49 -13.45 1.76
C HIS A 173 3.23 -12.84 1.14
N VAL A 174 3.22 -12.63 -0.17
CA VAL A 174 2.12 -11.96 -0.89
C VAL A 174 0.78 -12.70 -0.75
N GLU A 175 0.79 -14.04 -0.65
CA GLU A 175 -0.42 -14.82 -0.40
C GLU A 175 -1.00 -14.57 1.00
N ASP A 176 -0.16 -14.38 2.02
CA ASP A 176 -0.63 -14.07 3.37
C ASP A 176 -1.20 -12.65 3.43
N LEU A 177 -0.59 -11.73 2.70
CA LEU A 177 -1.17 -10.41 2.52
C LEU A 177 -2.53 -10.47 1.81
N ALA A 178 -2.67 -11.29 0.77
CA ALA A 178 -3.96 -11.48 0.10
C ALA A 178 -5.02 -12.06 1.05
N LYS A 179 -4.67 -13.05 1.88
CA LYS A 179 -5.57 -13.60 2.92
C LYS A 179 -5.98 -12.53 3.93
N ALA A 180 -5.06 -11.63 4.31
CA ALA A 180 -5.38 -10.53 5.22
C ALA A 180 -6.47 -9.60 4.67
N HIS A 181 -6.52 -9.39 3.35
CA HIS A 181 -7.61 -8.63 2.71
C HIS A 181 -8.95 -9.34 2.87
N VAL A 182 -8.99 -10.66 2.64
CA VAL A 182 -10.23 -11.45 2.82
C VAL A 182 -10.72 -11.34 4.26
N VAL A 183 -9.81 -11.40 5.25
CA VAL A 183 -10.16 -11.21 6.66
C VAL A 183 -10.67 -9.80 6.93
N ALA A 184 -10.03 -8.76 6.39
CA ALA A 184 -10.47 -7.38 6.54
C ALA A 184 -11.86 -7.13 5.95
N ILE A 185 -12.18 -7.72 4.79
CA ILE A 185 -13.54 -7.63 4.20
C ILE A 185 -14.55 -8.28 5.13
N LYS A 186 -14.26 -9.50 5.63
CA LYS A 186 -15.17 -10.20 6.56
C LYS A 186 -15.44 -9.37 7.80
N ARG A 187 -14.43 -8.73 8.38
CA ARG A 187 -14.60 -7.83 9.54
C ARG A 187 -15.50 -6.63 9.22
N LEU A 188 -15.35 -6.03 8.05
CA LEU A 188 -16.21 -4.93 7.58
C LEU A 188 -17.67 -5.39 7.41
N LEU A 189 -17.90 -6.57 6.86
CA LEU A 189 -19.23 -7.14 6.66
C LEU A 189 -19.91 -7.54 7.99
N GLU A 190 -19.13 -8.07 8.93
CA GLU A 190 -19.59 -8.47 10.27
C GLU A 190 -19.69 -7.31 11.27
N LYS A 191 -19.37 -6.07 10.86
CA LYS A 191 -19.31 -4.87 11.71
C LYS A 191 -18.38 -5.04 12.93
N ARG A 192 -17.24 -5.72 12.74
CA ARG A 192 -16.18 -5.93 13.73
C ARG A 192 -14.99 -5.02 13.46
N ILE A 193 -15.22 -3.71 13.52
CA ILE A 193 -14.19 -2.68 13.33
C ILE A 193 -13.67 -2.25 14.68
#